data_AF-A0A3C0HA86-F1
#
_entry.id   AF-A0A3C0HA86-F1
#
_cell.length_a   1.000
_cell.length_b   1.000
_cell.length_c   1.000
_cell.angle_alpha   90.00
_cell.angle_beta   90.00
_cell.angle_gamma   90.00
#
_symmetry.space_group_name_H-M   'P 1'
#
loop_
_entity.id
_entity.type
_entity.pdbx_description
1 polymer ?
#
loop_
_entity_poly.entity_id
_entity_poly.type
_entity_poly.pdbx_seq_one_letter_code
_entity_poly.pdbx_strand_id
1 'polypeptide(L)'
;MFASCGDDTEDCSAGLYGDDCENRLQDLYIGTWSGDDCDGDPYSIVISAGDTAEDIVILNGGLEIQGKATSQTMIDIPTQTLTEPVFQLEVTIVGDGTLLEDATLSFTATVTSAFGGGTCTSIMTKQ
;
A
#
# COMPACT_ATOMS: atom_id res chain seq x y z
N MET A 1 7.17 -25.10 32.80
CA MET A 1 7.98 -25.39 31.61
C MET A 1 8.31 -24.02 31.05
N PHE A 2 9.42 -23.43 31.47
CA PHE A 2 9.83 -22.10 31.02
C PHE A 2 10.67 -22.32 29.77
N ALA A 3 10.10 -21.99 28.60
CA ALA A 3 10.87 -21.93 27.38
C ALA A 3 11.76 -20.68 27.45
N SER A 4 13.05 -20.89 27.31
CA SER A 4 14.07 -19.85 27.18
C SER A 4 13.87 -19.12 25.86
N CYS A 5 13.55 -17.83 25.90
CA CYS A 5 13.77 -16.91 24.77
C CYS A 5 15.29 -16.80 24.59
N GLY A 6 15.81 -17.52 23.60
CA GLY A 6 17.16 -17.34 23.08
C GLY A 6 17.06 -16.47 21.84
N ASP A 7 17.87 -15.41 21.81
CA ASP A 7 18.26 -14.60 20.65
C ASP A 7 17.15 -13.89 19.86
N ASP A 8 16.79 -12.68 20.34
CA ASP A 8 16.51 -11.40 19.62
C ASP A 8 16.08 -11.39 18.14
N THR A 9 15.26 -12.34 17.68
CA THR A 9 14.33 -12.18 16.56
C THR A 9 13.40 -13.38 16.58
N GLU A 10 12.23 -13.26 17.21
CA GLU A 10 11.15 -14.18 16.88
C GLU A 10 10.84 -13.98 15.38
N ASP A 11 11.01 -15.05 14.57
CA ASP A 11 10.56 -15.03 13.17
C ASP A 11 9.03 -14.93 13.16
N CYS A 12 8.52 -13.70 13.19
CA CYS A 12 7.11 -13.44 13.16
C CYS A 12 6.45 -14.09 11.95
N SER A 13 5.20 -14.55 12.12
CA SER A 13 4.40 -15.01 10.99
C SER A 13 4.26 -13.88 9.95
N ALA A 14 4.12 -14.25 8.68
CA ALA A 14 3.98 -13.28 7.59
C ALA A 14 2.90 -12.23 7.90
N GLY A 15 3.25 -10.95 7.72
CA GLY A 15 2.37 -9.83 8.02
C GLY A 15 2.41 -9.33 9.48
N LEU A 16 3.20 -9.93 10.37
CA LEU A 16 3.34 -9.50 11.76
C LEU A 16 4.75 -8.98 12.08
N TYR A 17 4.85 -8.08 13.06
CA TYR A 17 6.10 -7.54 13.58
C TYR A 17 5.95 -7.10 15.05
N GLY A 18 7.06 -6.74 15.69
CA GLY A 18 7.13 -6.43 17.12
C GLY A 18 7.90 -7.50 17.88
N ASP A 19 8.25 -7.20 19.12
CA ASP A 19 9.02 -8.12 19.97
C ASP A 19 8.21 -9.38 20.34
N ASP A 20 6.86 -9.28 20.34
CA ASP A 20 5.92 -10.37 20.63
C ASP A 20 5.03 -10.70 19.41
N CYS A 21 5.41 -10.27 18.19
CA CYS A 21 4.65 -10.41 16.94
C CYS A 21 3.18 -9.93 17.03
N GLU A 22 2.93 -8.89 17.81
CA GLU A 22 1.61 -8.39 18.17
C GLU A 22 1.05 -7.35 17.17
N ASN A 23 1.93 -6.75 16.35
CA ASN A 23 1.57 -5.69 15.42
C ASN A 23 1.43 -6.22 13.99
N ARG A 24 0.47 -5.67 13.22
CA ARG A 24 0.26 -6.04 11.82
C ARG A 24 0.92 -5.04 10.88
N LEU A 25 1.61 -5.53 9.85
CA LEU A 25 2.28 -4.68 8.87
C LEU A 25 1.32 -3.67 8.23
N GLN A 26 0.11 -4.10 7.86
CA GLN A 26 -0.91 -3.22 7.26
C GLN A 26 -1.22 -1.98 8.11
N ASP A 27 -1.14 -2.06 9.45
CA ASP A 27 -1.62 -1.01 10.35
C ASP A 27 -0.77 0.28 10.26
N LEU A 28 0.48 0.15 9.79
CA LEU A 28 1.37 1.29 9.52
C LEU A 28 0.79 2.20 8.42
N TYR A 29 0.12 1.60 7.42
CA TYR A 29 -0.33 2.26 6.21
C TYR A 29 -1.79 2.71 6.27
N ILE A 30 -2.62 2.13 7.14
CA ILE A 30 -4.05 2.46 7.24
C ILE A 30 -4.24 3.96 7.50
N GLY A 31 -5.05 4.62 6.68
CA GLY A 31 -5.39 6.03 6.81
C GLY A 31 -5.67 6.70 5.48
N THR A 32 -5.95 8.00 5.55
CA THR A 32 -6.00 8.87 4.37
C THR A 32 -4.62 9.46 4.14
N TRP A 33 -4.14 9.33 2.91
CA TRP A 33 -2.88 9.92 2.47
C TRP A 33 -3.21 10.95 1.41
N SER A 34 -2.53 12.10 1.46
CA SER A 34 -2.68 13.15 0.44
C SER A 34 -1.34 13.76 0.04
N GLY A 35 -1.25 14.21 -1.20
CA GLY A 35 -0.10 14.88 -1.77
C GLY A 35 -0.47 15.52 -3.10
N ASP A 36 0.52 15.75 -3.94
CA ASP A 36 0.33 16.24 -5.31
C ASP A 36 0.62 15.09 -6.30
N ASP A 37 -0.25 14.93 -7.29
CA ASP A 37 -0.08 13.92 -8.34
C ASP A 37 1.04 14.32 -9.31
N CYS A 38 1.18 13.57 -10.41
CA CYS A 38 2.24 13.84 -11.37
C CYS A 38 2.07 15.12 -12.18
N ASP A 39 0.86 15.69 -12.21
CA ASP A 39 0.57 16.96 -12.84
C ASP A 39 0.65 18.12 -11.83
N GLY A 40 0.90 17.81 -10.56
CA GLY A 40 0.98 18.78 -9.47
C GLY A 40 -0.38 19.14 -8.88
N ASP A 41 -1.42 18.37 -9.22
CA ASP A 41 -2.76 18.58 -8.69
C ASP A 41 -2.94 17.84 -7.35
N PRO A 42 -3.64 18.45 -6.38
CA PRO A 42 -3.89 17.78 -5.11
C PRO A 42 -4.68 16.49 -5.31
N TYR A 43 -4.18 15.40 -4.73
CA TYR A 43 -4.84 14.10 -4.78
C TYR A 43 -4.74 13.38 -3.42
N SER A 44 -5.62 12.39 -3.23
CA SER A 44 -5.64 11.60 -2.02
C SER A 44 -6.07 10.16 -2.30
N ILE A 45 -5.52 9.24 -1.51
CA ILE A 45 -5.95 7.84 -1.48
C ILE A 45 -6.35 7.48 -0.05
N VAL A 46 -7.19 6.45 0.08
CA VAL A 46 -7.50 5.84 1.38
C VAL A 46 -6.95 4.43 1.38
N ILE A 47 -6.13 4.11 2.38
CA ILE A 47 -5.64 2.75 2.61
C ILE A 47 -6.42 2.17 3.80
N SER A 48 -7.05 1.02 3.60
CA SER A 48 -7.76 0.26 4.63
C SER A 48 -7.20 -1.14 4.80
N ALA A 49 -7.47 -1.75 5.96
CA ALA A 49 -7.13 -3.15 6.23
C ALA A 49 -7.79 -4.09 5.21
N GLY A 50 -7.05 -5.11 4.78
CA GLY A 50 -7.56 -6.23 4.01
C GLY A 50 -7.95 -7.42 4.88
N ASP A 51 -7.97 -8.60 4.27
CA ASP A 51 -8.41 -9.85 4.91
C ASP A 51 -7.35 -10.46 5.83
N THR A 52 -6.06 -10.22 5.56
CA THR A 52 -4.93 -10.74 6.36
C THR A 52 -4.12 -9.61 7.01
N ALA A 53 -3.04 -9.95 7.72
CA ALA A 53 -2.19 -8.96 8.39
C ALA A 53 -1.25 -8.19 7.43
N GLU A 54 -1.09 -8.68 6.19
CA GLU A 54 -0.33 -8.02 5.13
C GLU A 54 -1.23 -7.34 4.09
N ASP A 55 -2.46 -7.80 3.89
CA ASP A 55 -3.32 -7.30 2.81
C ASP A 55 -3.77 -5.86 3.07
N ILE A 56 -3.72 -5.02 2.05
CA ILE A 56 -4.24 -3.65 2.08
C ILE A 56 -5.18 -3.42 0.91
N VAL A 57 -6.19 -2.59 1.13
CA VAL A 57 -7.10 -2.10 0.08
C VAL A 57 -6.89 -0.61 -0.09
N ILE A 58 -6.54 -0.20 -1.31
CA ILE A 58 -6.30 1.20 -1.66
C ILE A 58 -7.48 1.71 -2.48
N LEU A 59 -8.19 2.69 -1.96
CA LEU A 59 -9.27 3.38 -2.65
C LEU A 59 -8.74 4.63 -3.35
N ASN A 60 -8.83 4.64 -4.67
CA ASN A 60 -8.44 5.77 -5.51
C ASN A 60 -9.51 6.07 -6.56
N GLY A 61 -10.20 7.22 -6.44
CA GLY A 61 -11.18 7.64 -7.45
C GLY A 61 -12.33 6.64 -7.69
N GLY A 62 -12.66 5.80 -6.71
CA GLY A 62 -13.67 4.74 -6.85
C GLY A 62 -13.14 3.40 -7.36
N LEU A 63 -11.84 3.30 -7.67
CA LEU A 63 -11.15 2.03 -7.90
C LEU A 63 -10.71 1.44 -6.55
N GLU A 64 -10.98 0.14 -6.36
CA GLU A 64 -10.44 -0.65 -5.26
C GLU A 64 -9.21 -1.43 -5.76
N ILE A 65 -8.03 -1.01 -5.32
CA ILE A 65 -6.74 -1.56 -5.73
C ILE A 65 -6.26 -2.46 -4.59
N GLN A 66 -6.08 -3.75 -4.87
CA GLN A 66 -5.53 -4.71 -3.91
C GLN A 66 -4.00 -4.58 -3.84
N GLY A 67 -3.44 -4.60 -2.64
CA GLY A 67 -1.99 -4.57 -2.41
C GLY A 67 -1.61 -5.34 -1.16
N LYS A 68 -0.30 -5.39 -0.86
CA LYS A 68 0.26 -6.06 0.31
C LYS A 68 1.37 -5.24 0.96
N ALA A 69 1.34 -5.11 2.28
CA ALA A 69 2.47 -4.65 3.08
C ALA A 69 3.48 -5.79 3.22
N THR A 70 4.61 -5.68 2.51
CA THR A 70 5.66 -6.71 2.47
C THR A 70 6.71 -6.51 3.56
N SER A 71 6.79 -5.31 4.13
CA SER A 71 7.59 -5.01 5.31
C SER A 71 7.05 -3.80 6.07
N GLN A 72 7.71 -3.41 7.16
CA GLN A 72 7.38 -2.19 7.90
C GLN A 72 7.55 -0.91 7.06
N THR A 73 8.20 -0.99 5.90
CA THR A 73 8.48 0.17 5.05
C THR A 73 8.05 0.01 3.59
N MET A 74 7.59 -1.17 3.16
CA MET A 74 7.23 -1.43 1.78
C MET A 74 5.82 -1.97 1.62
N ILE A 75 5.13 -1.49 0.59
CA ILE A 75 3.91 -2.07 0.03
C ILE A 75 4.12 -2.43 -1.43
N ASP A 76 3.51 -3.53 -1.88
CA ASP A 76 3.48 -3.96 -3.26
C ASP A 76 2.04 -3.97 -3.78
N ILE A 77 1.84 -3.50 -5.01
CA ILE A 77 0.58 -3.60 -5.73
C ILE A 77 0.81 -4.54 -6.91
N PRO A 78 0.33 -5.81 -6.83
CA PRO A 78 0.48 -6.74 -7.93
C PRO A 78 -0.29 -6.26 -9.17
N THR A 79 0.15 -6.71 -10.33
CA THR A 79 -0.55 -6.45 -11.59
C THR A 79 -1.99 -6.97 -11.50
N GLN A 80 -2.96 -6.08 -11.69
CA GLN A 80 -4.38 -6.40 -11.71
C GLN A 80 -5.11 -5.56 -12.75
N THR A 81 -6.16 -6.13 -13.34
CA THR A 81 -7.04 -5.42 -14.27
C THR A 81 -8.35 -5.09 -13.56
N LEU A 82 -8.71 -3.81 -13.60
CA LEU A 82 -9.89 -3.24 -12.96
C LEU A 82 -10.73 -2.52 -14.01
N THR A 83 -12.00 -2.31 -13.71
CA THR A 83 -12.90 -1.50 -14.54
C THR A 83 -13.12 -0.15 -13.86
N GLU A 84 -12.70 0.93 -14.52
CA GLU A 84 -12.95 2.29 -14.04
C GLU A 84 -14.47 2.57 -14.04
N PRO A 85 -15.04 3.05 -12.91
CA PRO A 85 -16.48 3.11 -12.73
C PRO A 85 -17.23 4.09 -13.66
N VAL A 86 -16.61 5.19 -14.09
CA VAL A 86 -17.28 6.25 -14.85
C VAL A 86 -17.36 5.92 -16.34
N PHE A 87 -16.23 5.62 -16.96
CA PHE A 87 -16.11 5.36 -18.39
C PHE A 87 -16.15 3.88 -18.74
N GLN A 88 -16.23 2.99 -17.73
CA GLN A 88 -16.25 1.54 -17.90
C GLN A 88 -15.04 1.04 -18.69
N LEU A 89 -13.89 1.67 -18.45
CA LEU A 89 -12.63 1.37 -19.12
C LEU A 89 -11.87 0.32 -18.33
N GLU A 90 -11.42 -0.73 -19.01
CA GLU A 90 -10.46 -1.67 -18.43
C GLU A 90 -9.09 -1.00 -18.31
N VAL A 91 -8.56 -1.00 -17.08
CA VAL A 91 -7.25 -0.48 -16.74
C VAL A 91 -6.44 -1.57 -16.04
N THR A 92 -5.18 -1.73 -16.42
CA THR A 92 -4.21 -2.56 -15.71
C THR A 92 -3.37 -1.67 -14.83
N ILE A 93 -3.29 -1.99 -13.54
CA ILE A 93 -2.49 -1.27 -12.56
C ILE A 93 -1.45 -2.20 -11.93
N VAL A 94 -0.26 -1.68 -11.69
CA VAL A 94 0.84 -2.28 -10.91
C VAL A 94 1.58 -1.16 -10.21
N GLY A 95 2.16 -1.42 -9.05
CA GLY A 95 2.83 -0.36 -8.31
C GLY A 95 3.49 -0.84 -7.03
N ASP A 96 3.99 0.12 -6.28
CA ASP A 96 4.69 -0.07 -5.02
C ASP A 96 4.57 1.20 -4.17
N GLY A 97 4.95 1.09 -2.91
CA GLY A 97 5.08 2.25 -2.05
C GLY A 97 6.10 2.03 -0.96
N THR A 98 6.75 3.11 -0.54
CA THR A 98 7.78 3.11 0.50
C THR A 98 7.45 4.14 1.57
N LEU A 99 7.37 3.72 2.84
CA LEU A 99 7.35 4.66 3.98
C LEU A 99 8.77 5.21 4.18
N LEU A 100 8.89 6.52 4.07
CA LEU A 100 10.13 7.25 4.27
C LEU A 100 10.34 7.58 5.76
N GLU A 101 11.57 7.95 6.11
CA GLU A 101 11.96 8.24 7.51
C GLU A 101 11.17 9.38 8.16
N ASP A 102 10.62 10.29 7.35
CA ASP A 102 9.77 11.41 7.80
C ASP A 102 8.27 11.06 7.88
N ALA A 103 7.95 9.76 7.83
CA ALA A 103 6.60 9.22 7.82
C ALA A 103 5.73 9.65 6.62
N THR A 104 6.37 10.08 5.52
CA THR A 104 5.70 10.24 4.23
C THR A 104 5.68 8.91 3.47
N LEU A 105 4.70 8.73 2.58
CA LEU A 105 4.58 7.59 1.69
C LEU A 105 5.00 8.02 0.28
N SER A 106 6.08 7.45 -0.24
CA SER A 106 6.42 7.50 -1.66
C SER A 106 5.62 6.42 -2.37
N PHE A 107 4.57 6.80 -3.10
CA PHE A 107 3.66 5.89 -3.78
C PHE A 107 3.88 5.93 -5.30
N THR A 108 4.15 4.77 -5.91
CA THR A 108 4.33 4.64 -7.36
C THR A 108 3.26 3.73 -7.94
N ALA A 109 2.56 4.19 -8.97
CA ALA A 109 1.58 3.39 -9.71
C ALA A 109 1.79 3.55 -11.22
N THR A 110 1.78 2.43 -11.94
CA THR A 110 1.72 2.38 -13.39
C THR A 110 0.32 1.95 -13.80
N VAL A 111 -0.36 2.79 -14.56
CA VAL A 111 -1.69 2.51 -15.11
C VAL A 111 -1.57 2.36 -16.62
N THR A 112 -2.14 1.30 -17.18
CA THR A 112 -2.20 1.05 -18.62
C THR A 112 -3.64 0.82 -19.05
N SER A 113 -4.07 1.45 -20.14
CA SER A 113 -5.41 1.29 -20.71
C SER A 113 -5.36 1.22 -22.24
N ALA A 114 -6.51 0.96 -22.88
CA ALA A 114 -6.64 1.00 -24.33
C ALA A 114 -6.32 2.37 -24.97
N PHE A 115 -6.36 3.46 -24.19
CA PHE A 115 -6.09 4.83 -24.65
C PHE A 115 -4.69 5.31 -24.30
N GLY A 116 -3.86 4.48 -23.67
CA GLY A 116 -2.55 4.83 -23.17
C GLY A 116 -2.41 4.61 -21.67
N GLY A 117 -1.24 4.94 -21.15
CA GLY A 117 -0.87 4.70 -19.76
C GLY A 117 0.37 5.47 -19.36
N GLY A 118 0.66 5.45 -18.06
CA GLY A 118 1.81 6.14 -17.49
C GLY A 118 2.15 5.62 -16.11
N THR A 119 3.39 5.86 -15.70
CA THR A 119 3.87 5.63 -14.34
C THR A 119 3.91 6.98 -13.62
N CYS A 120 3.33 7.02 -12.42
CA CYS A 120 3.34 8.17 -11.56
C CYS A 120 3.91 7.82 -10.19
N THR A 121 4.87 8.62 -9.72
CA THR A 121 5.41 8.53 -8.35
C THR A 121 5.09 9.81 -7.62
N SER A 122 4.67 9.66 -6.37
CA SER A 122 3.94 10.71 -5.71
C SER A 122 4.18 10.62 -4.20
N ILE A 123 4.51 11.75 -3.56
CA ILE A 123 4.89 11.79 -2.15
C ILE A 123 3.71 12.26 -1.34
N MET A 124 3.28 11.46 -0.35
CA MET A 124 2.05 11.67 0.38
C MET A 124 2.31 11.78 1.87
N THR A 125 1.52 12.63 2.55
CA THR A 125 1.50 12.73 4.00
C THR A 125 0.18 12.16 4.54
N LYS A 126 0.28 11.42 5.64
CA LYS A 126 -0.88 10.91 6.37
C LYS A 126 -1.68 12.06 7.00
N GLN A 127 -3.00 12.03 6.87
CA GLN A 127 -3.92 13.06 7.38
C GLN A 127 -4.44 12.74 8.79
#